data_AF-A0A239PJZ1-F1
#
_entry.id   AF-A0A239PJZ1-F1
#
_cell.length_a   1.000
_cell.length_b   1.000
_cell.length_c   1.000
_cell.angle_alpha   90.00
_cell.angle_beta   90.00
_cell.angle_gamma   90.00
#
_symmetry.space_group_name_H-M   'P 1'
#
loop_
_entity.id
_entity.type
_entity.pdbx_description
1 polymer ?
#
loop_
_entity_poly.entity_id
_entity_poly.type
_entity_poly.pdbx_seq_one_letter_code
_entity_poly.pdbx_strand_id
1 'polypeptide(L)'
;MTSEVVLMNRQAVAMAADSAVTISGHQYVKTYQSVDKLFPLVEGQPVAVMIYNNAEIMSTPWETVISLYREQARGRPLDTLEAYAEDFMAFLSGNPDLFPPDHQDTEFFKHVAVVFTVVAEDFDYQVRKFSESNAGRLRDHLSSIFEFVVNELYADYQRYPDDSPRADLACFPSGMAEQVRRRYRGEIEQLVDSLIATLRGDYQGLSVSEGTRERLREIAVLSVVKDAFFEHYTGVVFAGFGARDKFPAMRSYLTSSVVLGILKRKQDRAADMTSDGGPVVQPFAQDRMIRTFLTGMDQYLRMYLFGETLKLSMHLVTDVIGRTPGLSDAQRQALFRDYSENNLGYALREFFKSIDHYQYAAHTRPIYRAIASLPKRELGETAASLIKLNSFQQKVMHAIETVGGPIDVAVITRNGGLEMKRDKPDL
;
A
#
# COMPACT_ATOMS: atom_id res chain seq x y z
N MET A 1 8.70 -7.11 2.86
CA MET A 1 8.73 -5.63 2.95
C MET A 1 9.92 -5.14 2.15
N THR A 2 9.84 -3.93 1.61
CA THR A 2 10.85 -3.37 0.70
C THR A 2 10.96 -1.86 0.93
N SER A 3 11.98 -1.21 0.36
CA SER A 3 12.12 0.24 0.37
C SER A 3 12.52 0.72 -1.01
N GLU A 4 11.72 1.63 -1.56
CA GLU A 4 11.94 2.16 -2.90
C GLU A 4 11.64 3.66 -2.96
N VAL A 5 12.27 4.36 -3.90
CA VAL A 5 12.07 5.80 -4.10
C VAL A 5 12.24 6.21 -5.56
N VAL A 6 11.41 7.16 -5.98
CA VAL A 6 11.54 7.87 -7.25
C VAL A 6 11.77 9.35 -6.96
N LEU A 7 12.88 9.89 -7.46
CA LEU A 7 13.21 11.31 -7.45
C LEU A 7 13.14 11.85 -8.87
N MET A 8 12.42 12.95 -9.10
CA MET A 8 12.41 13.62 -10.40
C MET A 8 12.72 15.10 -10.24
N ASN A 9 13.51 15.62 -11.16
CA ASN A 9 13.60 17.03 -11.44
C ASN A 9 13.38 17.26 -12.94
N ARG A 10 13.55 18.51 -13.41
CA ARG A 10 13.26 18.85 -14.81
C ARG A 10 14.14 18.12 -15.81
N GLN A 11 15.30 17.62 -15.39
CA GLN A 11 16.33 17.07 -16.29
C GLN A 11 16.33 15.54 -16.29
N ALA A 12 15.99 14.91 -15.16
CA ALA A 12 16.21 13.49 -14.94
C ALA A 12 15.20 12.88 -13.97
N VAL A 13 15.07 11.56 -14.05
CA VAL A 13 14.52 10.73 -12.97
C VAL A 13 15.61 9.84 -12.41
N ALA A 14 15.63 9.67 -11.09
CA ALA A 14 16.38 8.64 -10.40
C ALA A 14 15.42 7.71 -9.67
N MET A 15 15.59 6.41 -9.84
CA MET A 15 14.87 5.37 -9.09
C MET A 15 15.88 4.58 -8.28
N ALA A 16 15.54 4.21 -7.04
CA ALA A 16 16.37 3.32 -6.24
C ALA A 16 15.52 2.32 -5.47
N ALA A 17 16.00 1.07 -5.38
CA ALA A 17 15.37 -0.02 -4.67
C ALA A 17 16.39 -0.86 -3.90
N ASP A 18 15.99 -1.38 -2.75
CA ASP A 18 16.77 -2.35 -1.99
C ASP A 18 16.64 -3.76 -2.57
N SER A 19 17.56 -4.67 -2.26
CA SER A 19 17.54 -6.04 -2.79
C SER A 19 17.02 -7.10 -1.80
N ALA A 20 16.47 -6.68 -0.64
CA ALA A 20 15.98 -7.60 0.37
C ALA A 20 14.60 -8.19 0.04
N VAL A 21 14.44 -9.49 0.22
CA VAL A 21 13.16 -10.20 0.21
C VAL A 21 13.08 -11.07 1.45
N THR A 22 11.95 -11.03 2.16
CA THR A 22 11.72 -11.86 3.34
C THR A 22 10.72 -12.95 2.99
N ILE A 23 11.17 -14.20 3.08
CA ILE A 23 10.32 -15.39 2.93
C ILE A 23 9.94 -15.86 4.32
N SER A 24 8.63 -15.94 4.58
CA SER A 24 8.08 -16.45 5.84
C SER A 24 7.33 -17.74 5.58
N GLY A 25 7.77 -18.84 6.19
CA GLY A 25 7.05 -20.10 6.27
C GLY A 25 6.52 -20.32 7.70
N HIS A 26 5.72 -21.37 7.91
CA HIS A 26 5.12 -21.67 9.22
C HIS A 26 6.11 -21.81 10.39
N GLN A 27 7.41 -22.03 10.13
CA GLN A 27 8.43 -22.19 11.18
C GLN A 27 9.71 -21.37 10.96
N TYR A 28 9.79 -20.57 9.90
CA TYR A 28 11.00 -19.79 9.63
C TYR A 28 10.68 -18.48 8.95
N VAL A 29 11.48 -17.47 9.27
CA VAL A 29 11.53 -16.20 8.56
C VAL A 29 12.97 -16.05 8.08
N LYS A 30 13.15 -15.92 6.77
CA LYS A 30 14.48 -15.78 6.18
C LYS A 30 14.50 -14.63 5.17
N THR A 31 15.46 -13.72 5.35
CA THR A 31 15.70 -12.62 4.42
C THR A 31 16.84 -12.99 3.46
N TYR A 32 16.61 -12.81 2.16
CA TYR A 32 17.61 -12.90 1.09
C TYR A 32 17.87 -11.48 0.56
N GLN A 33 19.08 -11.19 0.08
CA GLN A 33 19.49 -9.84 -0.36
C GLN A 33 19.93 -9.79 -1.82
N SER A 34 19.36 -10.65 -2.67
CA SER A 34 19.80 -10.86 -4.05
C SER A 34 18.68 -10.75 -5.08
N VAL A 35 17.53 -10.20 -4.71
CA VAL A 35 16.40 -10.04 -5.63
C VAL A 35 16.46 -8.63 -6.21
N ASP A 36 16.56 -8.56 -7.53
CA ASP A 36 16.49 -7.30 -8.25
C ASP A 36 15.03 -6.83 -8.27
N LYS A 37 14.81 -5.54 -8.03
CA LYS A 37 13.46 -4.93 -8.01
C LYS A 37 13.31 -3.78 -8.99
N LEU A 38 14.38 -3.42 -9.69
CA LEU A 38 14.46 -2.31 -10.61
C LEU A 38 15.08 -2.78 -11.92
N PHE A 39 14.34 -2.60 -13.01
CA PHE A 39 14.67 -3.18 -14.30
C PHE A 39 14.51 -2.13 -15.42
N PRO A 40 15.33 -2.19 -16.49
CA PRO A 40 14.99 -1.55 -17.74
C PRO A 40 13.69 -2.15 -18.29
N LEU A 41 12.72 -1.31 -18.66
CA LEU A 41 11.44 -1.82 -19.18
C LEU A 41 11.59 -2.33 -20.62
N VAL A 42 12.14 -1.49 -21.51
CA VAL A 42 12.39 -1.81 -22.93
C VAL A 42 13.84 -1.49 -23.27
N GLU A 43 14.52 -2.40 -23.94
CA GLU A 43 15.92 -2.24 -24.33
C GLU A 43 16.12 -0.97 -25.17
N GLY A 44 17.09 -0.14 -24.78
CA GLY A 44 17.43 1.12 -25.45
C GLY A 44 16.41 2.25 -25.29
N GLN A 45 15.35 2.07 -24.48
CA GLN A 45 14.38 3.13 -24.19
C GLN A 45 14.65 3.78 -22.82
N PRO A 46 14.41 5.10 -22.66
CA PRO A 46 14.61 5.80 -21.39
C PRO A 46 13.44 5.53 -20.42
N VAL A 47 13.15 4.25 -20.13
CA VAL A 47 12.05 3.84 -19.26
C VAL A 47 12.50 2.68 -18.37
N ALA A 48 12.35 2.85 -17.06
CA ALA A 48 12.55 1.79 -16.07
C ALA A 48 11.21 1.37 -15.45
N VAL A 49 11.20 0.15 -14.92
CA VAL A 49 10.12 -0.40 -14.11
C VAL A 49 10.68 -0.91 -12.79
N MET A 50 9.95 -0.64 -11.71
CA MET A 50 10.28 -1.04 -10.36
C MET A 50 9.11 -1.75 -9.71
N ILE A 51 9.37 -2.80 -8.94
CA ILE A 51 8.35 -3.57 -8.23
C ILE A 51 8.55 -3.53 -6.72
N TYR A 52 7.46 -3.57 -5.96
CA TYR A 52 7.50 -3.63 -4.51
C TYR A 52 6.40 -4.51 -3.92
N ASN A 53 6.56 -4.87 -2.64
CA ASN A 53 5.69 -5.77 -1.88
C ASN A 53 5.83 -7.27 -2.24
N ASN A 54 5.20 -7.73 -3.32
CA ASN A 54 5.29 -9.12 -3.77
C ASN A 54 6.18 -9.25 -5.02
N ALA A 55 7.10 -10.22 -5.03
CA ALA A 55 8.06 -10.47 -6.10
C ALA A 55 7.52 -11.36 -7.23
N GLU A 56 6.32 -11.92 -7.02
CA GLU A 56 5.64 -12.78 -8.00
C GLU A 56 4.23 -12.27 -8.29
N ILE A 57 3.74 -12.55 -9.50
CA ILE A 57 2.35 -12.42 -9.90
C ILE A 57 1.88 -13.78 -10.41
N MET A 58 0.78 -14.30 -9.85
CA MET A 58 0.22 -15.60 -10.25
C MET A 58 1.29 -16.69 -10.31
N SER A 59 2.04 -16.89 -9.21
CA SER A 59 3.16 -17.85 -9.12
C SER A 59 4.28 -17.67 -10.18
N THR A 60 4.37 -16.50 -10.82
CA THR A 60 5.38 -16.17 -11.85
C THR A 60 6.24 -15.01 -11.37
N PRO A 61 7.59 -15.13 -11.36
CA PRO A 61 8.47 -14.02 -10.98
C PRO A 61 8.30 -12.81 -11.89
N TRP A 62 8.24 -11.62 -11.29
CA TRP A 62 8.12 -10.36 -12.05
C TRP A 62 9.29 -10.12 -12.99
N GLU A 63 10.50 -10.55 -12.64
CA GLU A 63 11.66 -10.49 -13.54
C GLU A 63 11.40 -11.24 -14.86
N THR A 64 10.82 -12.44 -14.78
CA THR A 64 10.45 -13.24 -15.96
C THR A 64 9.40 -12.52 -16.81
N VAL A 65 8.35 -12.00 -16.16
CA VAL A 65 7.28 -11.25 -16.83
C VAL A 65 7.82 -10.01 -17.56
N ILE A 66 8.68 -9.23 -16.87
CA ILE A 66 9.29 -8.03 -17.44
C ILE A 66 10.23 -8.41 -18.58
N SER A 67 10.98 -9.51 -18.47
CA SER A 67 11.86 -9.99 -19.56
C SER A 67 11.07 -10.36 -20.81
N LEU A 68 9.97 -11.10 -20.67
CA LEU A 68 9.11 -11.49 -21.78
C LEU A 68 8.44 -10.28 -22.44
N TYR A 69 7.98 -9.31 -21.65
CA TYR A 69 7.48 -8.05 -22.19
C TYR A 69 8.58 -7.29 -22.95
N ARG A 70 9.80 -7.20 -22.39
CA ARG A 70 10.93 -6.51 -23.02
C ARG A 70 11.26 -7.10 -24.40
N GLU A 71 11.19 -8.42 -24.54
CA GLU A 71 11.37 -9.11 -25.82
C GLU A 71 10.26 -8.76 -26.81
N GLN A 72 9.00 -8.78 -26.38
CA GLN A 72 7.84 -8.43 -27.22
C GLN A 72 7.82 -6.94 -27.64
N ALA A 73 8.25 -6.04 -26.75
CA ALA A 73 8.28 -4.60 -26.97
C ALA A 73 9.54 -4.12 -27.70
N ARG A 74 10.47 -5.02 -28.05
CA ARG A 74 11.75 -4.67 -28.65
C ARG A 74 11.58 -3.87 -29.94
N GLY A 75 12.26 -2.73 -30.00
CA GLY A 75 12.23 -1.85 -31.18
C GLY A 75 10.93 -1.05 -31.35
N ARG A 76 10.02 -1.05 -30.37
CA ARG A 76 8.76 -0.30 -30.40
C ARG A 76 8.81 0.87 -29.40
N PRO A 77 9.36 2.05 -29.79
CA PRO A 77 9.25 3.23 -28.95
C PRO A 77 7.80 3.69 -28.84
N LEU A 78 7.38 4.14 -27.67
CA LEU A 78 6.06 4.71 -27.43
C LEU A 78 6.16 6.21 -27.12
N ASP A 79 5.10 6.95 -27.44
CA ASP A 79 5.11 8.41 -27.42
C ASP A 79 5.21 9.00 -26.00
N THR A 80 4.63 8.34 -24.99
CA THR A 80 4.55 8.82 -23.61
C THR A 80 4.86 7.70 -22.61
N LEU A 81 5.30 8.05 -21.40
CA LEU A 81 5.45 7.08 -20.32
C LEU A 81 4.13 6.37 -19.98
N GLU A 82 3.01 7.10 -20.00
CA GLU A 82 1.67 6.51 -19.80
C GLU A 82 1.41 5.39 -20.81
N ALA A 83 1.76 5.60 -22.09
CA ALA A 83 1.60 4.57 -23.11
C ALA A 83 2.44 3.32 -22.82
N TYR A 84 3.66 3.47 -22.30
CA TYR A 84 4.47 2.33 -21.84
C TYR A 84 3.82 1.56 -20.69
N ALA A 85 3.28 2.28 -19.70
CA ALA A 85 2.64 1.65 -18.57
C ALA A 85 1.36 0.91 -18.98
N GLU A 86 0.52 1.53 -19.81
CA GLU A 86 -0.71 0.90 -20.32
C GLU A 86 -0.43 -0.28 -21.26
N ASP A 87 0.58 -0.20 -22.15
CA ASP A 87 0.98 -1.33 -23.01
C ASP A 87 1.45 -2.54 -22.17
N PHE A 88 2.21 -2.29 -21.09
CA PHE A 88 2.61 -3.34 -20.14
C PHE A 88 1.42 -3.97 -19.39
N MET A 89 0.48 -3.15 -18.92
CA MET A 89 -0.72 -3.64 -18.23
C MET A 89 -1.65 -4.42 -19.16
N ALA A 90 -1.73 -4.00 -20.42
CA ALA A 90 -2.47 -4.71 -21.46
C ALA A 90 -1.81 -6.06 -21.81
N PHE A 91 -0.47 -6.10 -21.89
CA PHE A 91 0.29 -7.34 -22.06
C PHE A 91 -0.05 -8.35 -20.97
N LEU A 92 -0.11 -7.93 -19.69
CA LEU A 92 -0.48 -8.83 -18.60
C LEU A 92 -1.92 -9.36 -18.68
N SER A 93 -2.89 -8.49 -19.01
CA SER A 93 -4.29 -8.90 -19.08
C SER A 93 -4.53 -9.89 -20.22
N GLY A 94 -3.90 -9.67 -21.38
CA GLY A 94 -4.17 -10.40 -22.62
C GLY A 94 -3.23 -11.55 -22.94
N ASN A 95 -2.41 -12.04 -22.00
CA ASN A 95 -1.40 -13.06 -22.29
C ASN A 95 -1.77 -14.44 -21.72
N PRO A 96 -2.41 -15.31 -22.53
CA PRO A 96 -2.79 -16.66 -22.10
C PRO A 96 -1.59 -17.60 -21.95
N ASP A 97 -0.42 -17.28 -22.52
CA ASP A 97 0.79 -18.08 -22.36
C ASP A 97 1.39 -17.86 -20.96
N LEU A 98 1.32 -16.63 -20.44
CA LEU A 98 1.69 -16.31 -19.06
C LEU A 98 0.63 -16.78 -18.06
N PHE A 99 -0.65 -16.53 -18.36
CA PHE A 99 -1.76 -16.79 -17.43
C PHE A 99 -2.86 -17.62 -18.11
N PRO A 100 -2.66 -18.94 -18.33
CA PRO A 100 -3.66 -19.82 -18.90
C PRO A 100 -4.95 -19.86 -18.06
N PRO A 101 -6.15 -20.05 -18.64
CA PRO A 101 -7.42 -20.05 -17.92
C PRO A 101 -7.45 -21.01 -16.71
N ASP A 102 -6.95 -22.24 -16.85
CA ASP A 102 -6.92 -23.22 -15.75
C ASP A 102 -6.03 -22.77 -14.58
N HIS A 103 -4.97 -22.02 -14.89
CA HIS A 103 -4.11 -21.42 -13.87
C HIS A 103 -4.80 -20.24 -13.18
N GLN A 104 -5.56 -19.44 -13.93
CA GLN A 104 -6.37 -18.35 -13.35
C GLN A 104 -7.38 -18.89 -12.33
N ASP A 105 -7.99 -20.05 -12.58
CA ASP A 105 -8.92 -20.67 -11.64
C ASP A 105 -8.23 -21.08 -10.33
N THR A 106 -7.02 -21.64 -10.42
CA THR A 106 -6.21 -22.01 -9.26
C THR A 106 -5.80 -20.77 -8.45
N GLU A 107 -5.40 -19.70 -9.13
CA GLU A 107 -4.99 -18.45 -8.49
C GLU A 107 -6.18 -17.66 -7.93
N PHE A 108 -7.36 -17.75 -8.53
CA PHE A 108 -8.59 -17.22 -7.93
C PHE A 108 -8.87 -17.88 -6.57
N PHE A 109 -8.70 -19.21 -6.48
CA PHE A 109 -8.86 -19.90 -5.20
C PHE A 109 -7.85 -19.38 -4.15
N LYS A 110 -6.58 -19.24 -4.51
CA LYS A 110 -5.54 -18.68 -3.62
C LYS A 110 -5.85 -17.24 -3.20
N HIS A 111 -6.30 -16.42 -4.13
CA HIS A 111 -6.72 -15.02 -3.89
C HIS A 111 -7.78 -14.94 -2.79
N VAL A 112 -8.88 -15.70 -2.94
CA VAL A 112 -9.97 -15.69 -1.95
C VAL A 112 -9.54 -16.36 -0.63
N ALA A 113 -8.71 -17.40 -0.69
CA ALA A 113 -8.17 -18.04 0.50
C ALA A 113 -7.36 -17.05 1.37
N VAL A 114 -6.52 -16.20 0.77
CA VAL A 114 -5.78 -15.16 1.50
C VAL A 114 -6.74 -14.18 2.19
N VAL A 115 -7.81 -13.75 1.52
CA VAL A 115 -8.83 -12.88 2.11
C VAL A 115 -9.54 -13.57 3.29
N PHE A 116 -9.82 -14.86 3.18
CA PHE A 116 -10.43 -15.62 4.27
C PHE A 116 -9.46 -15.91 5.42
N THR A 117 -8.14 -15.97 5.16
CA THR A 117 -7.13 -15.97 6.23
C THR A 117 -7.19 -14.67 7.03
N VAL A 118 -7.37 -13.50 6.39
CA VAL A 118 -7.57 -12.23 7.11
C VAL A 118 -8.79 -12.28 8.03
N VAL A 119 -9.91 -12.86 7.56
CA VAL A 119 -11.11 -13.08 8.38
C VAL A 119 -10.81 -14.00 9.58
N ALA A 120 -10.10 -15.10 9.36
CA ALA A 120 -9.76 -16.05 10.41
C ALA A 120 -8.83 -15.43 11.47
N GLU A 121 -7.81 -14.67 11.04
CA GLU A 121 -6.86 -14.01 11.93
C GLU A 121 -7.50 -12.91 12.77
N ASP A 122 -8.37 -12.08 12.19
CA ASP A 122 -9.11 -11.08 12.97
C ASP A 122 -10.11 -11.75 13.92
N PHE A 123 -10.79 -12.81 13.49
CA PHE A 123 -11.64 -13.61 14.37
C PHE A 123 -10.86 -14.16 15.57
N ASP A 124 -9.71 -14.77 15.34
CA ASP A 124 -8.80 -15.24 16.40
C ASP A 124 -8.40 -14.13 17.36
N TYR A 125 -8.04 -12.96 16.82
CA TYR A 125 -7.67 -11.80 17.61
C TYR A 125 -8.83 -11.32 18.50
N GLN A 126 -10.04 -11.16 17.95
CA GLN A 126 -11.21 -10.72 18.71
C GLN A 126 -11.62 -11.75 19.76
N VAL A 127 -11.53 -13.05 19.46
CA VAL A 127 -11.79 -14.13 20.42
C VAL A 127 -10.82 -14.07 21.60
N ARG A 128 -9.51 -13.92 21.34
CA ARG A 128 -8.49 -13.79 22.40
C ARG A 128 -8.75 -12.58 23.29
N LYS A 129 -8.97 -11.41 22.68
CA LYS A 129 -9.28 -10.16 23.38
C LYS A 129 -10.55 -10.26 24.23
N PHE A 130 -11.61 -10.89 23.71
CA PHE A 130 -12.84 -11.09 24.46
C PHE A 130 -12.62 -12.05 25.64
N SER A 131 -11.86 -13.13 25.44
CA SER A 131 -11.57 -14.11 26.48
C SER A 131 -10.81 -13.52 27.66
N GLU A 132 -9.90 -12.56 27.43
CA GLU A 132 -9.17 -11.85 28.50
C GLU A 132 -10.10 -11.08 29.44
N SER A 133 -11.23 -10.57 28.91
CA SER A 133 -12.18 -9.77 29.68
C SER A 133 -13.40 -10.54 30.18
N ASN A 134 -13.78 -11.65 29.52
CA ASN A 134 -15.08 -12.32 29.71
C ASN A 134 -15.04 -13.86 29.52
N ALA A 135 -13.98 -14.53 29.99
CA ALA A 135 -13.71 -15.96 29.75
C ALA A 135 -14.93 -16.91 29.91
N GLY A 136 -15.79 -16.69 30.91
CA GLY A 136 -16.93 -17.58 31.20
C GLY A 136 -18.10 -17.53 30.22
N ARG A 137 -18.13 -16.57 29.28
CA ARG A 137 -19.23 -16.38 28.31
C ARG A 137 -18.78 -16.52 26.85
N LEU A 138 -17.54 -16.93 26.61
CA LEU A 138 -16.96 -16.95 25.26
C LEU A 138 -17.81 -17.75 24.27
N ARG A 139 -18.22 -18.96 24.66
CA ARG A 139 -18.99 -19.87 23.80
C ARG A 139 -20.29 -19.26 23.28
N ASP A 140 -20.96 -18.46 24.11
CA ASP A 140 -22.23 -17.81 23.76
C ASP A 140 -22.03 -16.67 22.74
N HIS A 141 -20.81 -16.12 22.65
CA HIS A 141 -20.50 -14.94 21.84
C HIS A 141 -19.68 -15.26 20.57
N LEU A 142 -19.13 -16.47 20.41
CA LEU A 142 -18.31 -16.86 19.25
C LEU A 142 -18.99 -16.53 17.91
N SER A 143 -20.28 -16.86 17.78
CA SER A 143 -21.02 -16.64 16.53
C SER A 143 -21.21 -15.15 16.23
N SER A 144 -21.48 -14.34 17.26
CA SER A 144 -21.61 -12.88 17.13
C SER A 144 -20.28 -12.18 16.86
N ILE A 145 -19.18 -12.68 17.43
CA ILE A 145 -17.82 -12.18 17.14
C ILE A 145 -17.48 -12.48 15.68
N PHE A 146 -17.74 -13.70 15.20
CA PHE A 146 -17.49 -14.05 13.81
C PHE A 146 -18.35 -13.23 12.84
N GLU A 147 -19.63 -13.06 13.14
CA GLU A 147 -20.53 -12.21 12.36
C GLU A 147 -20.06 -10.76 12.32
N PHE A 148 -19.59 -10.22 13.44
CA PHE A 148 -19.00 -8.88 13.52
C PHE A 148 -17.79 -8.77 12.57
N VAL A 149 -16.81 -9.66 12.66
CA VAL A 149 -15.60 -9.65 11.81
C VAL A 149 -15.95 -9.73 10.33
N VAL A 150 -16.88 -10.62 9.95
CA VAL A 150 -17.32 -10.74 8.55
C VAL A 150 -18.01 -9.46 8.07
N ASN A 151 -18.84 -8.83 8.91
CA ASN A 151 -19.52 -7.59 8.55
C ASN A 151 -18.57 -6.40 8.46
N GLU A 152 -17.54 -6.31 9.31
CA GLU A 152 -16.51 -5.28 9.23
C GLU A 152 -15.75 -5.38 7.90
N LEU A 153 -15.23 -6.57 7.55
CA LEU A 153 -14.54 -6.74 6.27
C LEU A 153 -15.47 -6.49 5.06
N TYR A 154 -16.73 -6.91 5.15
CA TYR A 154 -17.72 -6.60 4.13
C TYR A 154 -17.93 -5.08 3.97
N ALA A 155 -18.03 -4.34 5.08
CA ALA A 155 -18.14 -2.89 5.07
C ALA A 155 -16.88 -2.22 4.50
N ASP A 156 -15.71 -2.74 4.81
CA ASP A 156 -14.41 -2.27 4.30
C ASP A 156 -14.30 -2.42 2.77
N TYR A 157 -14.91 -3.45 2.18
CA TYR A 157 -15.02 -3.56 0.72
C TYR A 157 -16.01 -2.56 0.10
N GLN A 158 -16.92 -2.01 0.90
CA GLN A 158 -17.90 -1.02 0.45
C GLN A 158 -17.51 0.42 0.70
N ARG A 159 -16.68 0.70 1.71
CA ARG A 159 -16.38 2.07 2.15
C ARG A 159 -14.90 2.25 2.53
N TYR A 160 -14.40 3.47 2.34
CA TYR A 160 -13.12 3.90 2.89
C TYR A 160 -13.26 4.21 4.40
N PRO A 161 -12.16 4.34 5.15
CA PRO A 161 -12.20 4.70 6.57
C PRO A 161 -12.85 6.05 6.91
N ASP A 162 -13.08 6.90 5.91
CA ASP A 162 -13.82 8.17 6.02
C ASP A 162 -15.31 8.04 5.66
N ASP A 163 -15.82 6.80 5.61
CA ASP A 163 -17.18 6.41 5.23
C ASP A 163 -17.59 6.70 3.78
N SER A 164 -16.69 7.20 2.93
CA SER A 164 -17.00 7.38 1.51
C SER A 164 -17.13 6.03 0.79
N PRO A 165 -18.02 5.90 -0.22
CA PRO A 165 -18.24 4.63 -0.90
C PRO A 165 -17.08 4.25 -1.82
N ARG A 166 -16.75 2.96 -1.87
CA ARG A 166 -15.77 2.37 -2.79
C ARG A 166 -16.38 2.01 -4.12
N ALA A 167 -15.78 2.53 -5.17
CA ALA A 167 -16.09 2.16 -6.55
C ALA A 167 -15.53 0.77 -6.90
N ASP A 168 -16.07 0.19 -7.97
CA ASP A 168 -15.46 -0.94 -8.64
C ASP A 168 -14.22 -0.46 -9.41
N LEU A 169 -13.25 -1.35 -9.61
CA LEU A 169 -12.02 -1.04 -10.34
C LEU A 169 -12.31 -0.79 -11.82
N ALA A 170 -11.77 0.32 -12.33
CA ALA A 170 -11.98 0.76 -13.71
C ALA A 170 -11.42 -0.21 -14.77
N CYS A 171 -10.52 -1.13 -14.40
CA CYS A 171 -10.01 -2.15 -15.32
C CYS A 171 -11.04 -3.22 -15.68
N PHE A 172 -12.07 -3.41 -14.86
CA PHE A 172 -13.09 -4.42 -15.11
C PHE A 172 -14.29 -3.84 -15.88
N PRO A 173 -14.86 -4.61 -16.82
CA PRO A 173 -16.08 -4.21 -17.50
C PRO A 173 -17.27 -4.23 -16.54
N SER A 174 -18.32 -3.48 -16.87
CA SER A 174 -19.60 -3.54 -16.16
C SER A 174 -20.14 -4.97 -16.11
N GLY A 175 -20.65 -5.39 -14.94
CA GLY A 175 -21.16 -6.73 -14.72
C GLY A 175 -20.09 -7.79 -14.41
N MET A 176 -18.82 -7.40 -14.23
CA MET A 176 -17.76 -8.33 -13.82
C MET A 176 -18.11 -9.11 -12.54
N ALA A 177 -18.73 -8.45 -11.55
CA ALA A 177 -19.15 -9.10 -10.30
C ALA A 177 -20.08 -10.30 -10.55
N GLU A 178 -21.07 -10.15 -11.43
CA GLU A 178 -21.98 -11.24 -11.81
C GLU A 178 -21.25 -12.36 -12.57
N GLN A 179 -20.28 -12.00 -13.41
CA GLN A 179 -19.48 -12.98 -14.13
C GLN A 179 -18.63 -13.83 -13.17
N VAL A 180 -17.95 -13.19 -12.22
CA VAL A 180 -17.18 -13.87 -11.16
C VAL A 180 -18.11 -14.75 -10.32
N ARG A 181 -19.23 -14.20 -9.84
CA ARG A 181 -20.21 -14.95 -9.03
C ARG A 181 -20.74 -16.19 -9.74
N ARG A 182 -21.01 -16.10 -11.04
CA ARG A 182 -21.50 -17.24 -11.83
C ARG A 182 -20.39 -18.24 -12.13
N ARG A 183 -19.21 -17.78 -12.54
CA ARG A 183 -18.11 -18.65 -12.97
C ARG A 183 -17.49 -19.44 -11.81
N TYR A 184 -17.35 -18.81 -10.65
CA TYR A 184 -16.64 -19.36 -9.50
C TYR A 184 -17.57 -19.76 -8.36
N ARG A 185 -18.88 -19.95 -8.62
CA ARG A 185 -19.85 -20.30 -7.58
C ARG A 185 -19.41 -21.52 -6.78
N GLY A 186 -18.98 -22.58 -7.45
CA GLY A 186 -18.61 -23.83 -6.78
C GLY A 186 -17.37 -23.68 -5.90
N GLU A 187 -16.36 -22.99 -6.42
CA GLU A 187 -15.08 -22.71 -5.77
C GLU A 187 -15.27 -21.79 -4.55
N ILE A 188 -16.13 -20.78 -4.66
CA ILE A 188 -16.50 -19.89 -3.54
C ILE A 188 -17.20 -20.69 -2.43
N GLU A 189 -18.20 -21.53 -2.76
CA GLU A 189 -18.87 -22.35 -1.74
C GLU A 189 -17.88 -23.29 -1.04
N GLN A 190 -16.99 -23.93 -1.81
CA GLN A 190 -15.94 -24.80 -1.24
C GLN A 190 -15.03 -24.05 -0.27
N LEU A 191 -14.62 -22.83 -0.59
CA LEU A 191 -13.80 -21.99 0.28
C LEU A 191 -14.54 -21.56 1.55
N VAL A 192 -15.82 -21.17 1.42
CA VAL A 192 -16.66 -20.81 2.57
C VAL A 192 -16.82 -22.00 3.52
N ASP A 193 -17.13 -23.18 2.97
CA ASP A 193 -17.26 -24.40 3.78
C ASP A 193 -15.93 -24.80 4.43
N SER A 194 -14.82 -24.66 3.71
CA SER A 194 -13.48 -24.96 4.24
C SER A 194 -13.11 -24.03 5.39
N LEU A 195 -13.31 -22.71 5.25
CA LEU A 195 -13.10 -21.74 6.33
C LEU A 195 -13.91 -22.10 7.58
N ILE A 196 -15.21 -22.33 7.40
CA ILE A 196 -16.12 -22.65 8.52
C ILE A 196 -15.74 -23.97 9.18
N ALA A 197 -15.35 -24.98 8.40
CA ALA A 197 -14.92 -26.27 8.93
C ALA A 197 -13.66 -26.14 9.79
N THR A 198 -12.65 -25.40 9.31
CA THR A 198 -11.42 -25.11 10.06
C THR A 198 -11.72 -24.39 11.37
N LEU A 199 -12.48 -23.28 11.32
CA LEU A 199 -12.79 -22.49 12.51
C LEU A 199 -13.62 -23.27 13.55
N ARG A 200 -14.47 -24.22 13.12
CA ARG A 200 -15.20 -25.12 14.03
C ARG A 200 -14.29 -26.15 14.70
N GLY A 201 -13.21 -26.55 14.04
CA GLY A 201 -12.17 -27.39 14.62
C GLY A 201 -11.48 -26.70 15.80
N ASP A 202 -11.18 -25.41 15.64
CA ASP A 202 -10.49 -24.60 16.66
C ASP A 202 -11.45 -24.08 17.75
N TYR A 203 -12.69 -23.74 17.38
CA TYR A 203 -13.68 -23.12 18.26
C TYR A 203 -14.99 -23.92 18.34
N GLN A 204 -15.03 -24.90 19.25
CA GLN A 204 -16.21 -25.72 19.49
C GLN A 204 -17.41 -24.86 19.93
N GLY A 205 -18.50 -24.94 19.16
CA GLY A 205 -19.73 -24.16 19.40
C GLY A 205 -19.93 -22.99 18.44
N LEU A 206 -19.00 -22.72 17.52
CA LEU A 206 -19.21 -21.75 16.45
C LEU A 206 -20.36 -22.20 15.53
N SER A 207 -21.43 -21.40 15.53
CA SER A 207 -22.52 -21.49 14.57
C SER A 207 -22.41 -20.33 13.58
N VAL A 208 -22.71 -20.58 12.31
CA VAL A 208 -22.61 -19.56 11.26
C VAL A 208 -23.97 -19.48 10.59
N SER A 209 -24.57 -18.29 10.61
CA SER A 209 -25.87 -18.04 10.01
C SER A 209 -25.78 -18.06 8.48
N GLU A 210 -26.90 -18.25 7.80
CA GLU A 210 -26.95 -18.14 6.33
C GLU A 210 -26.66 -16.72 5.86
N GLY A 211 -27.03 -15.70 6.65
CA GLY A 211 -26.67 -14.31 6.37
C GLY A 211 -25.16 -14.09 6.36
N THR A 212 -24.45 -14.66 7.34
CA THR A 212 -22.98 -14.61 7.39
C THR A 212 -22.33 -15.39 6.24
N ARG A 213 -22.89 -16.54 5.86
CA ARG A 213 -22.43 -17.30 4.68
C ARG A 213 -22.59 -16.48 3.40
N GLU A 214 -23.73 -15.84 3.21
CA GLU A 214 -23.96 -14.98 2.04
C GLU A 214 -22.98 -13.80 2.01
N ARG A 215 -22.69 -13.18 3.16
CA ARG A 215 -21.65 -12.14 3.25
C ARG A 215 -20.28 -12.64 2.84
N LEU A 216 -19.88 -13.84 3.24
CA LEU A 216 -18.59 -14.44 2.82
C LEU A 216 -18.55 -14.69 1.30
N ARG A 217 -19.64 -15.17 0.69
CA ARG A 217 -19.73 -15.32 -0.77
C ARG A 217 -19.58 -13.98 -1.49
N GLU A 218 -20.25 -12.95 -0.98
CA GLU A 218 -20.13 -11.60 -1.53
C GLU A 218 -18.72 -11.02 -1.33
N ILE A 219 -18.08 -11.24 -0.19
CA ILE A 219 -16.67 -10.86 0.04
C ILE A 219 -15.76 -11.49 -1.02
N ALA A 220 -15.94 -12.78 -1.35
CA ALA A 220 -15.14 -13.43 -2.38
C ALA A 220 -15.25 -12.71 -3.75
N VAL A 221 -16.45 -12.29 -4.14
CA VAL A 221 -16.68 -11.51 -5.38
C VAL A 221 -16.11 -10.10 -5.28
N LEU A 222 -16.40 -9.38 -4.19
CA LEU A 222 -15.95 -8.02 -3.95
C LEU A 222 -14.42 -7.93 -3.89
N SER A 223 -13.76 -8.98 -3.37
CA SER A 223 -12.31 -9.08 -3.34
C SER A 223 -11.65 -9.04 -4.71
N VAL A 224 -12.38 -9.31 -5.78
CA VAL A 224 -11.90 -9.16 -7.15
C VAL A 224 -12.20 -7.75 -7.67
N VAL A 225 -13.46 -7.32 -7.57
CA VAL A 225 -13.94 -6.16 -8.34
C VAL A 225 -13.75 -4.81 -7.67
N LYS A 226 -13.69 -4.75 -6.33
CA LYS A 226 -13.62 -3.46 -5.61
C LYS A 226 -12.23 -2.86 -5.60
N ASP A 227 -12.18 -1.53 -5.50
CA ASP A 227 -10.95 -0.79 -5.18
C ASP A 227 -10.53 -1.02 -3.72
N ALA A 228 -10.10 -2.25 -3.46
CA ALA A 228 -9.56 -2.73 -2.20
C ALA A 228 -8.63 -3.93 -2.49
N PHE A 229 -7.49 -3.96 -1.81
CA PHE A 229 -6.47 -4.99 -1.94
C PHE A 229 -6.14 -5.54 -0.55
N PHE A 230 -6.98 -6.46 -0.06
CA PHE A 230 -6.76 -7.17 1.20
C PHE A 230 -6.02 -8.50 0.97
N GLU A 231 -5.93 -8.93 -0.28
CA GLU A 231 -5.03 -9.97 -0.73
C GLU A 231 -3.59 -9.46 -0.96
N HIS A 232 -2.69 -10.36 -1.35
CA HIS A 232 -1.36 -9.97 -1.81
C HIS A 232 -1.40 -9.15 -3.10
N TYR A 233 -0.68 -8.04 -3.13
CA TYR A 233 -0.50 -7.20 -4.32
C TYR A 233 0.98 -6.88 -4.56
N THR A 234 1.31 -6.62 -5.82
CA THR A 234 2.55 -5.98 -6.23
C THR A 234 2.26 -4.55 -6.63
N GLY A 235 3.08 -3.62 -6.16
CA GLY A 235 3.12 -2.29 -6.76
C GLY A 235 4.11 -2.26 -7.91
N VAL A 236 3.67 -1.79 -9.08
CA VAL A 236 4.51 -1.66 -10.29
C VAL A 236 4.64 -0.18 -10.62
N VAL A 237 5.88 0.32 -10.70
CA VAL A 237 6.19 1.74 -10.87
C VAL A 237 7.01 1.93 -12.14
N PHE A 238 6.50 2.73 -13.06
CA PHE A 238 7.18 3.15 -14.28
C PHE A 238 7.67 4.57 -14.10
N ALA A 239 8.90 4.84 -14.51
CA ALA A 239 9.39 6.21 -14.60
C ALA A 239 10.38 6.36 -15.77
N GLY A 240 10.42 7.56 -16.33
CA GLY A 240 11.26 7.84 -17.49
C GLY A 240 10.63 8.83 -18.46
N PHE A 241 10.88 8.61 -19.74
CA PHE A 241 10.43 9.45 -20.84
C PHE A 241 9.86 8.59 -21.98
N GLY A 242 8.70 8.95 -22.50
CA GLY A 242 8.30 8.58 -23.86
C GLY A 242 8.99 9.42 -24.92
N ALA A 243 8.85 9.02 -26.19
CA ALA A 243 9.50 9.70 -27.31
C ALA A 243 9.15 11.20 -27.41
N ARG A 244 7.92 11.57 -27.03
CA ARG A 244 7.41 12.95 -27.08
C ARG A 244 7.49 13.68 -25.74
N ASP A 245 7.78 12.98 -24.65
CA ASP A 245 7.82 13.58 -23.31
C ASP A 245 8.97 14.58 -23.19
N LYS A 246 8.63 15.83 -22.81
CA LYS A 246 9.61 16.91 -22.60
C LYS A 246 10.31 16.81 -21.26
N PHE A 247 9.60 16.31 -20.27
CA PHE A 247 10.02 16.19 -18.88
C PHE A 247 9.73 14.76 -18.41
N PRO A 248 10.40 14.27 -17.36
CA PRO A 248 10.16 12.93 -16.88
C PRO A 248 8.77 12.81 -16.25
N ALA A 249 8.24 11.60 -16.29
CA ALA A 249 6.99 11.25 -15.66
C ALA A 249 7.16 10.01 -14.77
N MET A 250 6.15 9.74 -13.95
CA MET A 250 6.00 8.51 -13.17
C MET A 250 4.55 8.04 -13.20
N ARG A 251 4.35 6.72 -13.34
CA ARG A 251 3.06 6.04 -13.19
C ARG A 251 3.23 4.84 -12.28
N SER A 252 2.35 4.68 -11.30
CA SER A 252 2.35 3.54 -10.40
C SER A 252 0.99 2.87 -10.38
N TYR A 253 1.00 1.54 -10.36
CA TYR A 253 -0.17 0.70 -10.29
C TYR A 253 -0.05 -0.30 -9.15
N LEU A 254 -1.18 -0.61 -8.51
CA LEU A 254 -1.32 -1.83 -7.70
C LEU A 254 -1.89 -2.92 -8.59
N THR A 255 -1.34 -4.12 -8.50
CA THR A 255 -1.75 -5.30 -9.28
C THR A 255 -1.76 -6.53 -8.39
N SER A 256 -2.71 -7.45 -8.55
CA SER A 256 -2.71 -8.71 -7.79
C SER A 256 -2.85 -9.96 -8.65
N SER A 257 -4.01 -10.20 -9.26
CA SER A 257 -4.32 -11.42 -10.00
C SER A 257 -4.91 -11.13 -11.39
N VAL A 258 -4.81 -12.10 -12.30
CA VAL A 258 -5.53 -12.07 -13.58
C VAL A 258 -6.77 -12.95 -13.44
N VAL A 259 -7.95 -12.36 -13.60
CA VAL A 259 -9.25 -13.03 -13.43
C VAL A 259 -10.05 -12.84 -14.70
N LEU A 260 -10.45 -13.96 -15.32
CA LEU A 260 -11.17 -13.98 -16.61
C LEU A 260 -10.44 -13.19 -17.71
N GLY A 261 -9.11 -13.31 -17.75
CA GLY A 261 -8.25 -12.61 -18.73
C GLY A 261 -8.14 -11.10 -18.51
N ILE A 262 -8.41 -10.61 -17.29
CA ILE A 262 -8.26 -9.20 -16.95
C ILE A 262 -7.41 -9.10 -15.69
N LEU A 263 -6.32 -8.33 -15.77
CA LEU A 263 -5.50 -8.02 -14.62
C LEU A 263 -6.30 -7.13 -13.65
N LYS A 264 -6.49 -7.59 -12.41
CA LYS A 264 -6.94 -6.74 -11.30
C LYS A 264 -5.87 -5.68 -11.06
N ARG A 265 -6.16 -4.44 -11.45
CA ARG A 265 -5.25 -3.30 -11.33
C ARG A 265 -5.93 -2.00 -10.94
N LYS A 266 -5.18 -1.15 -10.26
CA LYS A 266 -5.53 0.25 -9.96
C LYS A 266 -4.35 1.16 -10.27
N GLN A 267 -4.59 2.31 -10.88
CA GLN A 267 -3.60 3.39 -10.90
C GLN A 267 -3.52 4.04 -9.51
N ASP A 268 -2.39 3.86 -8.82
CA ASP A 268 -2.18 4.34 -7.45
C ASP A 268 -1.72 5.80 -7.43
N ARG A 269 -0.59 6.06 -8.10
CA ARG A 269 0.05 7.37 -8.10
C ARG A 269 0.53 7.72 -9.50
N ALA A 270 0.48 9.01 -9.81
CA ALA A 270 1.04 9.57 -11.03
C ALA A 270 1.70 10.91 -10.70
N ALA A 271 2.79 11.21 -11.39
CA ALA A 271 3.43 12.51 -11.30
C ALA A 271 4.07 12.87 -12.63
N ASP A 272 3.81 14.08 -13.12
CA ASP A 272 4.39 14.62 -14.33
C ASP A 272 5.23 15.85 -13.98
N MET A 273 6.49 15.86 -14.39
CA MET A 273 7.31 17.07 -14.29
C MET A 273 6.86 18.08 -15.34
N THR A 274 6.87 19.36 -14.96
CA THR A 274 6.54 20.47 -15.87
C THR A 274 7.61 21.56 -15.78
N SER A 275 7.53 22.56 -16.65
CA SER A 275 8.41 23.74 -16.62
C SER A 275 8.37 24.46 -15.27
N ASP A 276 7.21 24.50 -14.61
CA ASP A 276 6.98 25.30 -13.41
C ASP A 276 6.79 24.42 -12.15
N GLY A 277 6.78 23.10 -12.32
CA GLY A 277 6.67 22.12 -11.24
C GLY A 277 7.87 22.12 -10.29
N GLY A 278 7.61 21.77 -9.03
CA GLY A 278 8.63 21.37 -8.07
C GLY A 278 9.20 19.99 -8.40
N PRO A 279 10.25 19.53 -7.70
CA PRO A 279 10.73 18.16 -7.86
C PRO A 279 9.68 17.18 -7.32
N VAL A 280 9.79 15.93 -7.77
CA VAL A 280 9.01 14.83 -7.21
C VAL A 280 9.92 14.01 -6.29
N VAL A 281 9.44 13.74 -5.09
CA VAL A 281 10.08 12.83 -4.13
C VAL A 281 9.01 11.84 -3.71
N GLN A 282 9.01 10.68 -4.35
CA GLN A 282 7.97 9.68 -4.18
C GLN A 282 8.57 8.38 -3.62
N PRO A 283 8.49 8.17 -2.30
CA PRO A 283 8.83 6.88 -1.73
C PRO A 283 7.68 5.87 -1.94
N PHE A 284 8.04 4.59 -1.98
CA PHE A 284 7.16 3.43 -2.04
C PHE A 284 7.56 2.43 -0.95
N ALA A 285 6.62 1.55 -0.60
CA ALA A 285 6.74 0.61 0.52
C ALA A 285 7.17 1.29 1.84
N GLN A 286 8.18 0.78 2.55
CA GLN A 286 8.59 1.35 3.84
C GLN A 286 9.20 2.75 3.67
N ASP A 287 8.39 3.79 3.88
CA ASP A 287 8.79 5.19 3.63
C ASP A 287 9.05 6.02 4.90
N ARG A 288 8.96 5.40 6.09
CA ARG A 288 9.02 6.07 7.39
C ARG A 288 10.25 6.97 7.52
N MET A 289 11.47 6.45 7.31
CA MET A 289 12.68 7.28 7.48
C MET A 289 12.80 8.35 6.42
N ILE A 290 12.37 8.05 5.19
CA ILE A 290 12.36 9.04 4.11
C ILE A 290 11.43 10.19 4.48
N ARG A 291 10.21 9.90 4.95
CA ARG A 291 9.26 10.92 5.41
C ARG A 291 9.79 11.70 6.61
N THR A 292 10.39 11.03 7.59
CA THR A 292 11.00 11.68 8.75
C THR A 292 12.12 12.63 8.33
N PHE A 293 12.99 12.22 7.40
CA PHE A 293 14.03 13.08 6.85
C PHE A 293 13.45 14.31 6.12
N LEU A 294 12.41 14.11 5.31
CA LEU A 294 11.78 15.19 4.54
C LEU A 294 11.00 16.19 5.40
N THR A 295 10.35 15.72 6.47
CA THR A 295 9.44 16.53 7.28
C THR A 295 10.04 16.97 8.62
N GLY A 296 11.15 16.36 9.03
CA GLY A 296 11.77 16.57 10.34
C GLY A 296 11.05 15.90 11.52
N MET A 297 9.96 15.16 11.28
CA MET A 297 9.18 14.51 12.35
C MET A 297 8.70 13.12 11.94
N ASP A 298 8.84 12.18 12.86
CA ASP A 298 8.29 10.85 12.71
C ASP A 298 6.75 10.84 12.76
N GLN A 299 6.09 10.07 11.88
CA GLN A 299 4.63 10.05 11.78
C GLN A 299 3.96 9.47 13.04
N TYR A 300 4.55 8.44 13.65
CA TYR A 300 3.99 7.87 14.89
C TYR A 300 4.17 8.83 16.06
N LEU A 301 5.32 9.51 16.14
CA LEU A 301 5.52 10.58 17.11
C LEU A 301 4.47 11.69 16.92
N ARG A 302 4.20 12.11 15.68
CA ARG A 302 3.16 13.10 15.38
C ARG A 302 1.78 12.64 15.85
N MET A 303 1.42 11.40 15.60
CA MET A 303 0.12 10.83 15.99
C MET A 303 -0.01 10.71 17.52
N TYR A 304 1.07 10.33 18.20
CA TYR A 304 1.16 10.33 19.65
C TYR A 304 1.00 11.75 20.22
N LEU A 305 1.72 12.74 19.68
CA LEU A 305 1.61 14.15 20.06
C LEU A 305 0.19 14.69 19.87
N PHE A 306 -0.49 14.31 18.79
CA PHE A 306 -1.90 14.65 18.57
C PHE A 306 -2.79 14.11 19.70
N GLY A 307 -2.67 12.83 20.03
CA GLY A 307 -3.43 12.20 21.10
C GLY A 307 -3.19 12.84 22.47
N GLU A 308 -1.94 13.11 22.83
CA GLU A 308 -1.60 13.75 24.10
C GLU A 308 -2.03 15.23 24.14
N THR A 309 -1.94 15.95 23.02
CA THR A 309 -2.42 17.35 22.94
C THR A 309 -3.94 17.40 23.09
N LEU A 310 -4.66 16.45 22.49
CA LEU A 310 -6.11 16.33 22.66
C LEU A 310 -6.48 16.05 24.13
N LYS A 311 -5.81 15.08 24.77
CA LYS A 311 -6.03 14.78 26.20
C LYS A 311 -5.75 15.98 27.09
N LEU A 312 -4.61 16.65 26.90
CA LEU A 312 -4.24 17.86 27.64
C LEU A 312 -5.30 18.95 27.47
N SER A 313 -5.72 19.22 26.24
CA SER A 313 -6.74 20.23 25.92
C SER A 313 -8.07 19.92 26.62
N MET A 314 -8.51 18.66 26.58
CA MET A 314 -9.73 18.21 27.24
C MET A 314 -9.65 18.33 28.76
N HIS A 315 -8.51 17.96 29.36
CA HIS A 315 -8.30 18.07 30.81
C HIS A 315 -8.27 19.53 31.28
N LEU A 316 -7.58 20.43 30.56
CA LEU A 316 -7.55 21.85 30.91
C LEU A 316 -8.94 22.47 30.91
N VAL A 317 -9.74 22.18 29.87
CA VAL A 317 -11.12 22.68 29.77
C VAL A 317 -11.98 22.11 30.91
N THR A 318 -11.86 20.81 31.18
CA THR A 318 -12.61 20.16 32.27
C THR A 318 -12.25 20.74 33.64
N ASP A 319 -10.96 21.00 33.91
CA ASP A 319 -10.49 21.57 35.18
C ASP A 319 -10.93 23.03 35.34
N VAL A 320 -10.80 23.86 34.30
CA VAL A 320 -11.27 25.27 34.31
C VAL A 320 -12.77 25.33 34.52
N ILE A 321 -13.54 24.55 33.74
CA ILE A 321 -15.00 24.48 33.90
C ILE A 321 -15.32 23.99 35.30
N GLY A 322 -14.67 22.94 35.81
CA GLY A 322 -14.92 22.35 37.13
C GLY A 322 -14.62 23.28 38.31
N ARG A 323 -13.61 24.15 38.19
CA ARG A 323 -13.24 25.11 39.25
C ARG A 323 -14.02 26.42 39.20
N THR A 324 -14.77 26.68 38.13
CA THR A 324 -15.51 27.93 37.99
C THR A 324 -16.64 27.99 39.05
N PRO A 325 -16.64 28.99 39.96
CA PRO A 325 -17.66 29.10 41.00
C PRO A 325 -19.00 29.56 40.41
N GLY A 326 -20.10 29.21 41.07
CA GLY A 326 -21.44 29.67 40.69
C GLY A 326 -22.09 28.94 39.50
N LEU A 327 -21.43 27.95 38.89
CA LEU A 327 -22.02 27.10 37.86
C LEU A 327 -22.64 25.83 38.45
N SER A 328 -23.86 25.50 37.99
CA SER A 328 -24.47 24.18 38.21
C SER A 328 -23.88 23.10 37.30
N ASP A 329 -24.06 21.83 37.62
CA ASP A 329 -23.54 20.70 36.82
C ASP A 329 -24.08 20.70 35.38
N ALA A 330 -25.36 21.06 35.20
CA ALA A 330 -25.97 21.20 33.88
C ALA A 330 -25.31 22.29 33.03
N GLN A 331 -24.95 23.43 33.66
CA GLN A 331 -24.24 24.51 32.98
C GLN A 331 -22.81 24.11 32.61
N ARG A 332 -22.10 23.40 33.50
CA ARG A 332 -20.76 22.85 33.22
C ARG A 332 -20.78 21.91 32.01
N GLN A 333 -21.75 20.99 31.97
CA GLN A 333 -21.89 20.04 30.87
C GLN A 333 -22.26 20.70 29.54
N ALA A 334 -23.08 21.77 29.58
CA ALA A 334 -23.42 22.55 28.39
C ALA A 334 -22.19 23.30 27.84
N LEU A 335 -21.42 23.97 28.69
CA LEU A 335 -20.18 24.66 28.29
C LEU A 335 -19.13 23.71 27.73
N PHE A 336 -18.97 22.54 28.34
CA PHE A 336 -18.05 21.53 27.84
C PHE A 336 -18.45 21.03 26.45
N ARG A 337 -19.73 20.69 26.25
CA ARG A 337 -20.23 20.30 24.92
C ARG A 337 -20.02 21.38 23.88
N ASP A 338 -20.41 22.61 24.19
CA ASP A 338 -20.22 23.76 23.29
C ASP A 338 -18.75 23.93 22.89
N TYR A 339 -17.82 23.88 23.87
CA TYR A 339 -16.40 23.97 23.57
C TYR A 339 -15.89 22.80 22.72
N SER A 340 -16.26 21.56 23.07
CA SER A 340 -15.84 20.36 22.34
C SER A 340 -16.35 20.36 20.90
N GLU A 341 -17.60 20.77 20.68
CA GLU A 341 -18.25 20.79 19.36
C GLU A 341 -17.76 21.96 18.49
N ASN A 342 -17.60 23.16 19.07
CA ASN A 342 -17.38 24.38 18.29
C ASN A 342 -15.92 24.86 18.26
N ASN A 343 -15.13 24.62 19.31
CA ASN A 343 -13.84 25.30 19.51
C ASN A 343 -12.63 24.36 19.49
N LEU A 344 -12.74 23.17 20.10
CA LEU A 344 -11.62 22.25 20.27
C LEU A 344 -11.01 21.82 18.92
N GLY A 345 -11.86 21.42 17.97
CA GLY A 345 -11.41 21.01 16.65
C GLY A 345 -10.70 22.13 15.90
N TYR A 346 -11.17 23.38 16.04
CA TYR A 346 -10.52 24.55 15.42
C TYR A 346 -9.16 24.82 16.05
N ALA A 347 -9.07 24.86 17.38
CA ALA A 347 -7.82 25.12 18.10
C ALA A 347 -6.75 24.08 17.79
N LEU A 348 -7.10 22.79 17.77
CA LEU A 348 -6.17 21.71 17.40
C LEU A 348 -5.72 21.83 15.94
N ARG A 349 -6.63 22.12 15.01
CA ARG A 349 -6.26 22.32 13.60
C ARG A 349 -5.28 23.47 13.41
N GLU A 350 -5.53 24.64 14.02
CA GLU A 350 -4.63 25.78 13.88
C GLU A 350 -3.26 25.53 14.55
N PHE A 351 -3.23 24.84 15.70
CA PHE A 351 -1.98 24.41 16.33
C PHE A 351 -1.14 23.52 15.40
N PHE A 352 -1.73 22.44 14.87
CA PHE A 352 -1.01 21.52 13.98
C PHE A 352 -0.66 22.15 12.62
N LYS A 353 -1.48 23.07 12.11
CA LYS A 353 -1.17 23.86 10.91
C LYS A 353 0.07 24.75 11.10
N SER A 354 0.26 25.33 12.29
CA SER A 354 1.48 26.07 12.61
C SER A 354 2.72 25.17 12.62
N ILE A 355 2.58 23.95 13.16
CA ILE A 355 3.66 22.93 13.12
C ILE A 355 3.97 22.57 11.66
N ASP A 356 2.94 22.32 10.84
CA ASP A 356 3.11 21.98 9.42
C ASP A 356 3.82 23.08 8.64
N HIS A 357 3.48 24.34 8.90
CA HIS A 357 4.16 25.47 8.29
C HIS A 357 5.64 25.52 8.64
N TYR A 358 5.99 25.32 9.92
CA TYR A 358 7.37 25.26 10.36
C TYR A 358 8.12 24.07 9.73
N GLN A 359 7.54 22.87 9.76
CA GLN A 359 8.12 21.67 9.15
C GLN A 359 8.43 21.89 7.67
N TYR A 360 7.48 22.46 6.93
CA TYR A 360 7.68 22.75 5.52
C TYR A 360 8.79 23.78 5.29
N ALA A 361 8.79 24.89 6.02
CA ALA A 361 9.74 25.97 5.83
C ALA A 361 11.18 25.57 6.22
N ALA A 362 11.34 24.86 7.33
CA ALA A 362 12.64 24.51 7.91
C ALA A 362 13.25 23.21 7.34
N HIS A 363 12.42 22.24 6.96
CA HIS A 363 12.90 20.91 6.53
C HIS A 363 12.57 20.60 5.07
N THR A 364 11.27 20.58 4.72
CA THR A 364 10.85 20.07 3.41
C THR A 364 11.30 20.95 2.25
N ARG A 365 11.07 22.27 2.35
CA ARG A 365 11.36 23.23 1.27
C ARG A 365 12.86 23.30 0.92
N PRO A 366 13.82 23.36 1.88
CA PRO A 366 15.25 23.28 1.56
C PRO A 366 15.64 22.01 0.80
N ILE A 367 15.14 20.85 1.22
CA ILE A 367 15.45 19.56 0.56
C ILE A 367 14.89 19.52 -0.86
N TYR A 368 13.63 19.96 -1.04
CA TYR A 368 13.02 20.04 -2.36
C TYR A 368 13.79 21.01 -3.27
N ARG A 369 14.21 22.17 -2.76
CA ARG A 369 15.04 23.11 -3.53
C ARG A 369 16.34 22.48 -4.00
N ALA A 370 17.02 21.73 -3.12
CA ALA A 370 18.23 21.01 -3.49
C ALA A 370 17.97 20.01 -4.62
N ILE A 371 17.01 19.09 -4.43
CA ILE A 371 16.65 18.04 -5.40
C ILE A 371 16.28 18.62 -6.77
N ALA A 372 15.56 19.75 -6.78
CA ALA A 372 15.16 20.45 -8.01
C ALA A 372 16.35 20.87 -8.88
N SER A 373 17.53 21.09 -8.29
CA SER A 373 18.75 21.56 -8.95
C SER A 373 19.82 20.49 -9.11
N LEU A 374 19.64 19.28 -8.55
CA LEU A 374 20.66 18.24 -8.59
C LEU A 374 20.97 17.81 -10.03
N PRO A 375 22.25 17.74 -10.42
CA PRO A 375 22.69 17.03 -11.61
C PRO A 375 22.28 15.55 -11.56
N LYS A 376 22.14 14.93 -12.74
CA LYS A 376 21.66 13.53 -12.87
C LYS A 376 22.39 12.52 -11.96
N ARG A 377 23.72 12.67 -11.80
CA ARG A 377 24.54 11.76 -10.98
C ARG A 377 24.22 11.90 -9.49
N GLU A 378 24.20 13.13 -8.99
CA GLU A 378 23.91 13.44 -7.58
C GLU A 378 22.45 13.11 -7.23
N LEU A 379 21.53 13.21 -8.20
CA LEU A 379 20.14 12.76 -8.05
C LEU A 379 20.09 11.24 -7.78
N GLY A 380 20.85 10.45 -8.54
CA GLY A 380 20.99 9.01 -8.32
C GLY A 380 21.62 8.65 -6.98
N GLU A 381 22.71 9.34 -6.60
CA GLU A 381 23.35 9.16 -5.30
C GLU A 381 22.41 9.50 -4.14
N THR A 382 21.63 10.59 -4.27
CA THR A 382 20.62 10.99 -3.28
C THR A 382 19.53 9.94 -3.15
N ALA A 383 19.03 9.38 -4.27
CA ALA A 383 18.04 8.30 -4.23
C ALA A 383 18.58 7.08 -3.48
N ALA A 384 19.80 6.65 -3.76
CA ALA A 384 20.44 5.54 -3.06
C ALA A 384 20.60 5.82 -1.55
N SER A 385 21.05 7.02 -1.18
CA SER A 385 21.20 7.42 0.23
C SER A 385 19.88 7.39 1.00
N LEU A 386 18.75 7.78 0.38
CA LEU A 386 17.44 7.71 1.02
C LEU A 386 17.02 6.27 1.33
N ILE A 387 17.33 5.31 0.45
CA ILE A 387 17.09 3.88 0.71
C ILE A 387 17.99 3.37 1.84
N LYS A 388 19.28 3.78 1.87
CA LYS A 388 20.22 3.42 2.94
C LYS A 388 19.73 3.83 4.33
N LEU A 389 19.01 4.94 4.45
CA LEU A 389 18.47 5.40 5.75
C LEU A 389 17.54 4.35 6.40
N ASN A 390 16.70 3.68 5.62
CA ASN A 390 15.81 2.64 6.14
C ASN A 390 16.59 1.41 6.63
N SER A 391 17.56 0.93 5.85
CA SER A 391 18.39 -0.22 6.26
C SER A 391 19.22 0.11 7.52
N PHE A 392 19.79 1.33 7.57
CA PHE A 392 20.53 1.79 8.75
C PHE A 392 19.64 1.84 10.00
N GLN A 393 18.42 2.38 9.89
CA GLN A 393 17.49 2.41 11.02
C GLN A 393 17.22 1.00 11.57
N GLN A 394 16.89 0.04 10.70
CA GLN A 394 16.56 -1.33 11.13
C GLN A 394 17.74 -1.98 11.87
N LYS A 395 18.96 -1.81 11.35
CA LYS A 395 20.20 -2.27 11.99
C LYS A 395 20.40 -1.70 13.39
N VAL A 396 20.25 -0.38 13.54
CA VAL A 396 20.46 0.31 14.82
C VAL A 396 19.37 -0.02 15.84
N MET A 397 18.12 -0.20 15.39
CA MET A 397 16.99 -0.50 16.27
C MET A 397 16.85 -1.98 16.65
N HIS A 398 17.78 -2.84 16.21
CA HIS A 398 17.69 -4.30 16.36
C HIS A 398 16.35 -4.87 15.88
N ALA A 399 15.75 -4.23 14.87
CA ALA A 399 14.54 -4.73 14.22
C ALA A 399 14.90 -5.86 13.25
N ILE A 400 13.91 -6.68 12.87
CA ILE A 400 14.11 -7.67 11.81
C ILE A 400 14.48 -6.93 10.52
N GLU A 401 15.68 -7.22 10.00
CA GLU A 401 16.15 -6.67 8.72
C GLU A 401 15.28 -7.18 7.58
N THR A 402 14.36 -6.32 7.17
CA THR A 402 13.40 -6.56 6.08
C THR A 402 13.69 -5.65 4.89
N VAL A 403 14.63 -4.72 5.03
CA VAL A 403 15.15 -3.83 3.99
C VAL A 403 16.67 -3.79 4.08
N GLY A 404 17.35 -3.95 2.94
CA GLY A 404 18.81 -3.91 2.91
C GLY A 404 19.43 -4.60 1.69
N GLY A 405 20.71 -4.93 1.81
CA GLY A 405 21.50 -5.45 0.69
C GLY A 405 22.01 -4.35 -0.25
N PRO A 406 22.61 -4.74 -1.39
CA PRO A 406 22.92 -3.82 -2.47
C PRO A 406 21.72 -3.01 -2.94
N ILE A 407 21.96 -1.78 -3.37
CA ILE A 407 20.92 -0.87 -3.86
C ILE A 407 21.08 -0.73 -5.36
N ASP A 408 20.02 -1.06 -6.09
CA ASP A 408 19.95 -0.83 -7.53
C ASP A 408 19.41 0.58 -7.79
N VAL A 409 20.10 1.32 -8.66
CA VAL A 409 19.80 2.70 -8.99
C VAL A 409 19.70 2.84 -10.50
N ALA A 410 18.60 3.41 -10.98
CA ALA A 410 18.42 3.82 -12.36
C ALA A 410 18.45 5.35 -12.43
N VAL A 411 19.31 5.92 -13.27
CA VAL A 411 19.28 7.34 -13.61
C VAL A 411 18.90 7.45 -15.07
N ILE A 412 17.82 8.19 -15.35
CA ILE A 412 17.26 8.28 -16.69
C ILE A 412 17.19 9.75 -17.10
N THR A 413 17.67 10.03 -18.30
CA THR A 413 17.55 11.34 -18.94
C THR A 413 17.03 11.17 -20.35
N ARG A 414 16.33 12.18 -20.87
CA ARG A 414 15.75 12.11 -22.21
C ARG A 414 16.78 11.76 -23.29
N ASN A 415 17.96 12.41 -23.26
CA ASN A 415 18.97 12.27 -24.30
C ASN A 415 20.07 11.26 -23.96
N GLY A 416 20.31 11.01 -22.66
CA GLY A 416 21.31 10.05 -22.21
C GLY A 416 20.78 8.62 -22.06
N GLY A 417 19.47 8.42 -22.20
CA GLY A 417 18.85 7.11 -21.99
C GLY A 417 18.76 6.74 -20.52
N LEU A 418 18.71 5.43 -20.28
CA LEU A 418 18.68 4.81 -18.96
C LEU A 418 20.07 4.28 -18.60
N GLU A 419 20.57 4.67 -17.43
CA GLU A 419 21.83 4.20 -16.86
C GLU A 419 21.55 3.44 -15.56
N MET A 420 21.91 2.15 -15.48
CA MET A 420 21.79 1.33 -14.26
C MET A 420 23.11 1.29 -13.50
N LYS A 421 23.05 1.44 -12.18
CA LYS A 421 24.19 1.27 -11.26
C LYS A 421 23.75 0.44 -10.07
N ARG A 422 24.60 -0.49 -9.65
CA ARG A 422 24.43 -1.21 -8.37
C ARG A 422 25.40 -0.67 -7.35
N ASP A 423 24.87 -0.04 -6.31
CA ASP A 423 25.63 0.45 -5.19
C ASP A 423 25.77 -0.68 -4.17
N LYS A 424 26.99 -1.22 -4.06
CA LYS A 424 27.27 -2.25 -3.05
C LYS A 424 27.30 -1.56 -1.69
N PRO A 425 26.73 -2.15 -0.62
CA PRO A 425 26.96 -1.62 0.71
C PRO A 425 28.47 -1.74 0.96
N ASP A 426 29.14 -0.61 1.18
CA ASP A 426 30.48 -0.64 1.77
C ASP A 426 30.33 -1.37 3.11
N LEU A 427 31.02 -2.51 3.22
CA LEU A 427 31.00 -3.41 4.38
C LEU A 427 31.60 -2.75 5.61
#